data_AF-A0A950NMY3-F1
#
_entry.id   AF-A0A950NMY3-F1
#
_cell.length_a   1.000
_cell.length_b   1.000
_cell.length_c   1.000
_cell.angle_alpha   90.00
_cell.angle_beta   90.00
_cell.angle_gamma   90.00
#
_symmetry.space_group_name_H-M   'P 1'
#
loop_
_entity.id
_entity.type
_entity.pdbx_description
1 polymer ?
#
loop_
_entity_poly.entity_id
_entity_poly.type
_entity_poly.pdbx_seq_one_letter_code
_entity_poly.pdbx_strand_id
1 'polypeptide(L)'
;MSMESEGAAPTDAISARDARREAQALVGHDFEARVLEPSPPAVTDEWFADDPLAAGDVHTGLLTPLAGAGITWDEWLADHAEHTEFVRDRWLGAYTRLGSPPPYFGETRAALHRLALYVLSPARRRVNGKIGLRFSLAGFGTPFFGDDEQVRVAGTRLVRQQGGTARVEPVTTLRRAAELALGRAPDDTEAPPDAPALGNVDEEVALDPAAAAFLAAWYGFAFSVLEALRADAESTDGGRVQLWPEHFDASFECLADAQRRRATFGASPGDRDHPDPYLYVTPWYIDDAPDDGRWNATGFRGAVLALSELSELSELADAADQRAAALAFFRDRRAVLAG
;
A
#
# COMPACT_ATOMS: atom_id res chain seq x y z
N MET A 1 21.55 -26.90 -16.92
CA MET A 1 20.36 -26.58 -17.74
C MET A 1 19.16 -26.75 -16.83
N SER A 2 18.31 -25.72 -16.76
CA SER A 2 17.24 -25.45 -15.78
C SER A 2 17.67 -24.50 -14.67
N MET A 3 17.68 -23.21 -15.02
CA MET A 3 17.86 -22.06 -14.14
C MET A 3 16.88 -20.99 -14.64
N GLU A 4 15.58 -21.27 -14.66
CA GLU A 4 14.54 -20.32 -15.05
C GLU A 4 13.24 -20.65 -14.30
N SER A 5 13.00 -20.01 -13.14
CA SER A 5 11.70 -19.44 -12.73
C SER A 5 11.71 -18.88 -11.28
N GLU A 6 12.69 -18.08 -10.90
CA GLU A 6 12.61 -17.30 -9.65
C GLU A 6 12.60 -15.81 -10.01
N GLY A 7 11.45 -15.15 -9.80
CA GLY A 7 11.32 -13.69 -9.92
C GLY A 7 10.29 -13.14 -10.93
N ALA A 8 9.56 -13.98 -11.67
CA ALA A 8 8.44 -13.50 -12.49
C ALA A 8 7.25 -13.14 -11.61
N ALA A 9 6.64 -11.97 -11.81
CA ALA A 9 5.35 -11.65 -11.20
C ALA A 9 4.33 -12.76 -11.55
N PRO A 10 3.40 -13.12 -10.64
CA PRO A 10 2.35 -14.10 -10.94
C PRO A 10 1.65 -13.72 -12.24
N THR A 11 1.38 -14.68 -13.12
CA THR A 11 0.75 -14.43 -14.43
C THR A 11 -0.57 -13.64 -14.29
N ASP A 12 -1.27 -13.85 -13.18
CA ASP A 12 -2.49 -13.10 -12.85
C ASP A 12 -2.20 -11.62 -12.62
N ALA A 13 -1.13 -11.28 -11.88
CA ALA A 13 -0.81 -9.89 -11.50
C ALA A 13 -0.57 -8.96 -12.71
N ILE A 14 -0.15 -9.51 -13.85
CA ILE A 14 0.08 -8.77 -15.09
C ILE A 14 -1.13 -8.75 -16.05
N SER A 15 -2.19 -9.50 -15.75
CA SER A 15 -3.41 -9.59 -16.58
C SER A 15 -4.39 -8.44 -16.29
N ALA A 16 -5.43 -8.28 -17.12
CA ALA A 16 -6.52 -7.37 -16.75
C ALA A 16 -7.30 -7.98 -15.57
N ARG A 17 -7.53 -7.19 -14.52
CA ARG A 17 -8.06 -7.67 -13.24
C ARG A 17 -9.18 -6.80 -12.68
N ASP A 18 -10.01 -7.44 -11.88
CA ASP A 18 -11.05 -6.82 -11.06
C ASP A 18 -11.02 -7.58 -9.72
N ALA A 19 -10.26 -7.04 -8.77
CA ALA A 19 -9.94 -7.77 -7.54
C ALA A 19 -11.19 -8.08 -6.71
N ARG A 20 -12.16 -7.14 -6.67
CA ARG A 20 -13.44 -7.37 -6.01
C ARG A 20 -14.26 -8.42 -6.72
N ARG A 21 -14.33 -8.44 -8.05
CA ARG A 21 -15.06 -9.48 -8.80
C ARG A 21 -14.40 -10.85 -8.68
N GLU A 22 -13.06 -10.92 -8.69
CA GLU A 22 -12.31 -12.15 -8.42
C GLU A 22 -12.68 -12.72 -7.05
N ALA A 23 -12.66 -11.88 -6.01
CA ALA A 23 -13.07 -12.27 -4.66
C ALA A 23 -14.55 -12.67 -4.60
N GLN A 24 -15.43 -11.92 -5.27
CA GLN A 24 -16.87 -12.21 -5.30
C GLN A 24 -17.18 -13.55 -5.96
N ALA A 25 -16.47 -13.89 -7.05
CA ALA A 25 -16.62 -15.17 -7.74
C ALA A 25 -16.22 -16.36 -6.86
N LEU A 26 -15.28 -16.15 -5.94
CA LEU A 26 -14.79 -17.16 -5.02
C LEU A 26 -15.77 -17.40 -3.86
N VAL A 27 -16.37 -16.35 -3.31
CA VAL A 27 -17.25 -16.45 -2.12
C VAL A 27 -18.73 -16.68 -2.45
N GLY A 28 -19.10 -16.61 -3.73
CA GLY A 28 -20.47 -16.84 -4.18
C GLY A 28 -21.40 -15.66 -3.91
N HIS A 29 -22.65 -15.92 -3.53
CA HIS A 29 -23.68 -14.90 -3.32
C HIS A 29 -24.07 -14.71 -1.84
N ASP A 30 -23.54 -15.53 -0.95
CA ASP A 30 -23.86 -15.48 0.49
C ASP A 30 -23.16 -14.32 1.20
N PHE A 31 -22.05 -13.85 0.60
CA PHE A 31 -21.25 -12.75 1.09
C PHE A 31 -21.07 -11.68 0.03
N GLU A 32 -21.03 -10.42 0.46
CA GLU A 32 -20.41 -9.35 -0.30
C GLU A 32 -18.91 -9.32 0.04
N ALA A 33 -18.05 -9.50 -0.97
CA ALA A 33 -16.60 -9.50 -0.75
C ALA A 33 -16.02 -8.08 -0.72
N ARG A 34 -15.16 -7.82 0.26
CA ARG A 34 -14.29 -6.63 0.32
C ARG A 34 -12.82 -7.05 0.21
N VAL A 35 -12.06 -6.25 -0.52
CA VAL A 35 -10.61 -6.43 -0.76
C VAL A 35 -9.86 -5.14 -0.47
N LEU A 36 -8.53 -5.20 -0.41
CA LEU A 36 -7.66 -4.03 -0.21
C LEU A 36 -7.19 -3.38 -1.53
N GLU A 37 -7.20 -4.15 -2.62
CA GLU A 37 -6.79 -3.73 -3.95
C GLU A 37 -7.86 -2.84 -4.63
N PRO A 38 -7.47 -1.87 -5.47
CA PRO A 38 -8.41 -1.15 -6.33
C PRO A 38 -9.11 -2.09 -7.32
N SER A 39 -10.39 -1.83 -7.54
CA SER A 39 -11.30 -2.52 -8.46
C SER A 39 -12.05 -1.49 -9.31
N PRO A 40 -12.46 -1.86 -10.53
CA PRO A 40 -13.34 -1.02 -11.33
C PRO A 40 -14.76 -0.95 -10.72
N PRO A 41 -15.57 0.07 -11.05
CA PRO A 41 -15.26 1.15 -11.99
C PRO A 41 -14.40 2.27 -11.36
N ALA A 42 -13.83 3.12 -12.21
CA ALA A 42 -13.24 4.37 -11.83
C ALA A 42 -14.27 5.28 -11.15
N VAL A 43 -13.85 5.99 -10.11
CA VAL A 43 -14.68 6.99 -9.42
C VAL A 43 -14.01 8.35 -9.54
N THR A 44 -14.80 9.35 -9.96
CA THR A 44 -14.30 10.70 -10.29
C THR A 44 -14.36 11.66 -9.10
N ASP A 45 -15.38 11.54 -8.25
CA ASP A 45 -15.71 12.55 -7.24
C ASP A 45 -15.19 12.16 -5.83
N GLU A 46 -14.95 10.87 -5.61
CA GLU A 46 -14.34 10.34 -4.39
C GLU A 46 -12.85 10.06 -4.59
N TRP A 47 -12.08 10.04 -3.50
CA TRP A 47 -10.65 9.77 -3.55
C TRP A 47 -10.33 8.35 -4.06
N PHE A 48 -11.21 7.36 -3.85
CA PHE A 48 -11.05 5.96 -4.25
C PHE A 48 -12.41 5.25 -4.38
N ALA A 49 -12.58 4.42 -5.42
CA ALA A 49 -13.81 3.68 -5.69
C ALA A 49 -14.12 2.58 -4.66
N ASP A 50 -13.09 1.91 -4.14
CA ASP A 50 -13.23 0.80 -3.21
C ASP A 50 -12.79 1.25 -1.82
N ASP A 51 -13.75 1.41 -0.91
CA ASP A 51 -13.49 1.58 0.50
C ASP A 51 -13.83 0.28 1.26
N PRO A 52 -12.85 -0.42 1.85
CA PRO A 52 -13.14 -1.60 2.65
C PRO A 52 -13.97 -1.31 3.91
N LEU A 53 -14.07 -0.03 4.33
CA LEU A 53 -14.92 0.46 5.42
C LEU A 53 -16.26 1.04 4.96
N ALA A 54 -16.53 1.14 3.66
CA ALA A 54 -17.83 1.64 3.22
C ALA A 54 -18.95 0.75 3.76
N ALA A 55 -19.85 1.35 4.54
CA ALA A 55 -21.13 0.77 4.90
C ALA A 55 -21.97 0.68 3.62
N GLY A 56 -21.82 -0.41 2.88
CA GLY A 56 -22.72 -0.72 1.77
C GLY A 56 -24.10 -1.11 2.28
N ASP A 57 -25.09 -1.12 1.39
CA ASP A 57 -26.38 -1.79 1.61
C ASP A 57 -26.15 -3.31 1.54
N VAL A 58 -25.46 -3.87 2.54
CA VAL A 58 -25.16 -5.30 2.58
C VAL A 58 -26.43 -6.03 2.98
N HIS A 59 -27.17 -6.55 2.00
CA HIS A 59 -28.36 -7.37 2.23
C HIS A 59 -28.03 -8.84 2.57
N THR A 60 -26.75 -9.21 2.44
CA THR A 60 -26.15 -10.54 2.69
C THR A 60 -25.10 -10.45 3.79
N GLY A 61 -24.33 -11.52 4.06
CA GLY A 61 -23.16 -11.40 4.95
C GLY A 61 -22.09 -10.47 4.32
N LEU A 62 -21.22 -9.88 5.13
CA LEU A 62 -20.03 -9.16 4.66
C LEU A 62 -18.78 -10.00 4.93
N LEU A 63 -17.97 -10.25 3.91
CA LEU A 63 -16.64 -10.84 4.05
C LEU A 63 -15.57 -9.77 3.81
N THR A 64 -14.74 -9.49 4.81
CA THR A 64 -13.90 -8.29 4.83
C THR A 64 -12.54 -8.54 5.48
N PRO A 65 -11.46 -7.82 5.08
CA PRO A 65 -10.18 -7.90 5.79
C PRO A 65 -10.19 -7.16 7.14
N LEU A 66 -11.31 -6.53 7.52
CA LEU A 66 -11.42 -5.65 8.68
C LEU A 66 -12.32 -6.26 9.76
N ALA A 67 -11.74 -6.56 10.92
CA ALA A 67 -12.48 -7.07 12.07
C ALA A 67 -13.55 -6.06 12.54
N GLY A 68 -14.68 -6.58 13.03
CA GLY A 68 -15.78 -5.76 13.56
C GLY A 68 -16.75 -5.20 12.51
N ALA A 69 -16.44 -5.29 11.22
CA ALA A 69 -17.34 -4.90 10.13
C ALA A 69 -18.16 -6.07 9.56
N GLY A 70 -17.64 -7.30 9.64
CA GLY A 70 -18.25 -8.51 9.09
C GLY A 70 -17.48 -9.76 9.52
N ILE A 71 -17.67 -10.86 8.79
CA ILE A 71 -16.80 -12.04 8.91
C ILE A 71 -15.45 -11.69 8.26
N THR A 72 -14.36 -12.06 8.91
CA THR A 72 -13.02 -11.86 8.37
C THR A 72 -12.64 -12.97 7.39
N TRP A 73 -11.73 -12.66 6.45
CA TRP A 73 -11.18 -13.70 5.57
C TRP A 73 -10.47 -14.81 6.35
N ASP A 74 -9.84 -14.51 7.49
CA ASP A 74 -9.25 -15.51 8.39
C ASP A 74 -10.30 -16.45 9.00
N GLU A 75 -11.43 -15.91 9.48
CA GLU A 75 -12.54 -16.72 9.99
C GLU A 75 -13.16 -17.58 8.89
N TRP A 76 -13.32 -17.03 7.69
CA TRP A 76 -13.87 -17.74 6.55
C TRP A 76 -12.97 -18.88 6.06
N LEU A 77 -11.65 -18.71 6.11
CA LEU A 77 -10.66 -19.74 5.77
C LEU A 77 -10.72 -20.97 6.68
N ALA A 78 -11.31 -20.87 7.88
CA ALA A 78 -11.46 -22.02 8.77
C ALA A 78 -12.22 -23.18 8.10
N ASP A 79 -13.19 -22.85 7.23
CA ASP A 79 -13.99 -23.80 6.48
C ASP A 79 -13.59 -23.91 4.98
N HIS A 80 -12.62 -23.09 4.54
CA HIS A 80 -12.26 -22.89 3.13
C HIS A 80 -10.74 -22.85 2.89
N ALA A 81 -10.01 -23.73 3.56
CA ALA A 81 -8.55 -23.72 3.59
C ALA A 81 -7.87 -23.81 2.20
N GLU A 82 -8.55 -24.36 1.20
CA GLU A 82 -8.09 -24.40 -0.20
C GLU A 82 -7.87 -23.02 -0.82
N HIS A 83 -8.46 -21.96 -0.25
CA HIS A 83 -8.35 -20.59 -0.73
C HIS A 83 -7.26 -19.77 0.00
N THR A 84 -6.46 -20.41 0.85
CA THR A 84 -5.41 -19.74 1.65
C THR A 84 -4.46 -18.91 0.79
N GLU A 85 -4.02 -19.41 -0.36
CA GLU A 85 -3.08 -18.68 -1.23
C GLU A 85 -3.70 -17.39 -1.78
N PHE A 86 -4.96 -17.45 -2.24
CA PHE A 86 -5.67 -16.27 -2.74
C PHE A 86 -5.77 -15.17 -1.68
N VAL A 87 -6.13 -15.56 -0.46
CA VAL A 87 -6.33 -14.67 0.69
C VAL A 87 -5.00 -14.06 1.16
N ARG A 88 -3.97 -14.89 1.28
CA ARG A 88 -2.63 -14.50 1.72
C ARG A 88 -1.95 -13.54 0.75
N ASP A 89 -1.93 -13.87 -0.54
CA ASP A 89 -1.21 -13.08 -1.55
C ASP A 89 -1.82 -11.67 -1.73
N ARG A 90 -3.10 -11.51 -1.36
CA ARG A 90 -3.84 -10.24 -1.39
C ARG A 90 -3.90 -9.53 -0.03
N TRP A 91 -3.20 -10.06 0.98
CA TRP A 91 -3.16 -9.51 2.34
C TRP A 91 -4.55 -9.31 2.95
N LEU A 92 -5.46 -10.26 2.69
CA LEU A 92 -6.83 -10.24 3.23
C LEU A 92 -6.95 -10.98 4.56
N GLY A 93 -6.05 -11.95 4.79
CA GLY A 93 -5.94 -12.84 5.95
C GLY A 93 -4.73 -13.78 5.73
N ALA A 94 -4.58 -14.82 6.54
CA ALA A 94 -3.48 -15.78 6.51
C ALA A 94 -2.10 -15.10 6.41
N TYR A 95 -1.95 -14.01 7.16
CA TYR A 95 -0.84 -13.07 7.01
C TYR A 95 0.52 -13.73 7.21
N THR A 96 1.47 -13.34 6.37
CA THR A 96 2.86 -13.81 6.46
C THR A 96 3.74 -12.80 7.16
N ARG A 97 4.72 -13.32 7.91
CA ARG A 97 5.83 -12.54 8.43
C ARG A 97 6.69 -12.01 7.28
N LEU A 98 7.00 -10.72 7.30
CA LEU A 98 8.01 -10.11 6.45
C LEU A 98 9.40 -10.45 6.98
N GLY A 99 10.30 -10.85 6.07
CA GLY A 99 11.72 -11.04 6.37
C GLY A 99 12.50 -9.71 6.39
N SER A 100 13.83 -9.81 6.43
CA SER A 100 14.70 -8.64 6.23
C SER A 100 14.68 -8.19 4.76
N PRO A 101 14.89 -6.89 4.48
CA PRO A 101 15.06 -6.42 3.12
C PRO A 101 16.17 -7.19 2.38
N PRO A 102 15.94 -7.64 1.15
CA PRO A 102 16.94 -8.36 0.37
C PRO A 102 18.06 -7.43 -0.13
N PRO A 103 19.17 -7.97 -0.68
CA PRO A 103 20.14 -7.18 -1.41
C PRO A 103 19.50 -6.30 -2.49
N TYR A 104 20.12 -5.16 -2.80
CA TYR A 104 19.65 -4.20 -3.81
C TYR A 104 18.29 -3.56 -3.55
N PHE A 105 17.74 -3.71 -2.33
CA PHE A 105 16.45 -3.13 -1.98
C PHE A 105 16.44 -1.60 -2.06
N GLY A 106 17.49 -0.92 -1.57
CA GLY A 106 17.59 0.54 -1.62
C GLY A 106 17.57 1.09 -3.05
N GLU A 107 18.32 0.48 -3.96
CA GLU A 107 18.38 0.85 -5.37
C GLU A 107 17.05 0.59 -6.08
N THR A 108 16.45 -0.59 -5.85
CA THR A 108 15.15 -0.96 -6.41
C THR A 108 14.04 -0.04 -5.91
N ARG A 109 14.03 0.28 -4.61
CA ARG A 109 13.12 1.25 -3.99
C ARG A 109 13.27 2.64 -4.63
N ALA A 110 14.49 3.14 -4.77
CA ALA A 110 14.74 4.46 -5.38
C ALA A 110 14.28 4.52 -6.85
N ALA A 111 14.48 3.44 -7.61
CA ALA A 111 13.96 3.33 -8.97
C ALA A 111 12.43 3.33 -9.02
N LEU A 112 11.79 2.55 -8.16
CA LEU A 112 10.32 2.46 -8.09
C LEU A 112 9.68 3.74 -7.54
N HIS A 113 10.35 4.48 -6.65
CA HIS A 113 9.93 5.80 -6.20
C HIS A 113 9.89 6.80 -7.36
N ARG A 114 10.95 6.87 -8.18
CA ARG A 114 10.95 7.71 -9.39
C ARG A 114 9.81 7.33 -10.34
N LEU A 115 9.54 6.04 -10.51
CA LEU A 115 8.44 5.55 -11.34
C LEU A 115 7.06 5.96 -10.76
N ALA A 116 6.89 5.85 -9.44
CA ALA A 116 5.67 6.27 -8.74
C ALA A 116 5.40 7.76 -8.94
N LEU A 117 6.43 8.59 -8.73
CA LEU A 117 6.33 10.05 -8.76
C LEU A 117 6.19 10.63 -10.16
N TYR A 118 6.99 10.15 -11.12
CA TYR A 118 7.11 10.78 -12.43
C TYR A 118 6.32 10.09 -13.55
N VAL A 119 5.72 8.93 -13.27
CA VAL A 119 4.95 8.16 -14.26
C VAL A 119 3.56 7.79 -13.76
N LEU A 120 3.44 7.01 -12.67
CA LEU A 120 2.13 6.51 -12.21
C LEU A 120 1.24 7.63 -11.70
N SER A 121 1.76 8.47 -10.80
CA SER A 121 1.02 9.60 -10.23
C SER A 121 0.55 10.59 -11.32
N PRO A 122 1.42 11.04 -12.25
CA PRO A 122 0.99 11.88 -13.37
C PRO A 122 -0.08 11.26 -14.26
N ALA A 123 -0.08 9.93 -14.45
CA ALA A 123 -1.11 9.26 -15.27
C ALA A 123 -2.51 9.52 -14.71
N ARG A 124 -2.65 9.41 -13.39
CA ARG A 124 -3.90 9.71 -12.67
C ARG A 124 -4.15 11.22 -12.57
N ARG A 125 -3.14 12.00 -12.18
CA ARG A 125 -3.26 13.46 -11.95
C ARG A 125 -3.79 14.19 -13.16
N ARG A 126 -3.38 13.80 -14.36
CA ARG A 126 -3.82 14.42 -15.62
C ARG A 126 -5.30 14.22 -15.92
N VAL A 127 -5.92 13.20 -15.32
CA VAL A 127 -7.33 12.88 -15.55
C VAL A 127 -8.24 13.48 -14.47
N ASN A 128 -7.86 13.41 -13.20
CA ASN A 128 -8.71 13.86 -12.09
C ASN A 128 -8.00 14.68 -10.99
N GLY A 129 -6.77 15.13 -11.24
CA GLY A 129 -6.00 15.94 -10.29
C GLY A 129 -5.48 15.21 -9.05
N LYS A 130 -5.67 13.88 -8.95
CA LYS A 130 -5.24 13.09 -7.79
C LYS A 130 -3.92 12.37 -8.05
N ILE A 131 -3.07 12.30 -7.03
CA ILE A 131 -1.74 11.67 -7.09
C ILE A 131 -1.63 10.35 -6.33
N GLY A 132 -2.53 10.09 -5.39
CA GLY A 132 -2.44 8.94 -4.49
C GLY A 132 -2.47 7.59 -5.23
N LEU A 133 -1.62 6.67 -4.79
CA LEU A 133 -1.52 5.30 -5.27
C LEU A 133 -2.04 4.32 -4.20
N ARG A 134 -2.10 3.04 -4.53
CA ARG A 134 -2.59 1.95 -3.66
C ARG A 134 -1.74 0.70 -3.83
N PHE A 135 -1.75 -0.16 -2.82
CA PHE A 135 -1.31 -1.54 -2.97
C PHE A 135 -2.12 -2.24 -4.09
N SER A 136 -1.43 -3.06 -4.88
CA SER A 136 -2.03 -4.01 -5.82
C SER A 136 -1.26 -5.32 -5.76
N LEU A 137 -1.85 -6.44 -6.16
CA LEU A 137 -1.18 -7.75 -6.16
C LEU A 137 0.20 -7.66 -6.83
N ALA A 138 1.23 -8.13 -6.10
CA ALA A 138 2.62 -8.10 -6.51
C ALA A 138 3.21 -6.70 -6.78
N GLY A 139 2.61 -5.61 -6.26
CA GLY A 139 3.21 -4.28 -6.33
C GLY A 139 2.31 -3.16 -5.82
N PHE A 140 2.20 -2.11 -6.62
CA PHE A 140 1.43 -0.91 -6.31
C PHE A 140 1.03 -0.21 -7.60
N GLY A 141 0.00 0.64 -7.54
CA GLY A 141 -0.48 1.34 -8.72
C GLY A 141 -1.50 2.41 -8.42
N THR A 142 -2.01 3.02 -9.47
CA THR A 142 -3.15 3.93 -9.34
C THR A 142 -4.39 3.14 -8.90
N PRO A 143 -5.35 3.80 -8.24
CA PRO A 143 -6.75 3.39 -8.34
C PRO A 143 -7.20 3.37 -9.81
N PHE A 144 -8.37 2.80 -10.08
CA PHE A 144 -9.01 3.01 -11.38
C PHE A 144 -9.38 4.49 -11.56
N PHE A 145 -9.12 5.04 -12.74
CA PHE A 145 -9.38 6.45 -13.08
C PHE A 145 -9.85 6.57 -14.54
N GLY A 146 -10.48 7.71 -14.88
CA GLY A 146 -10.93 8.00 -16.24
C GLY A 146 -11.87 6.91 -16.79
N ASP A 147 -11.57 6.43 -17.99
CA ASP A 147 -12.33 5.39 -18.69
C ASP A 147 -11.98 3.97 -18.18
N ASP A 148 -12.12 3.73 -16.87
CA ASP A 148 -11.77 2.47 -16.19
C ASP A 148 -10.32 2.02 -16.48
N GLU A 149 -9.39 2.97 -16.36
CA GLU A 149 -7.97 2.76 -16.56
C GLU A 149 -7.23 2.58 -15.25
N GLN A 150 -6.23 1.69 -15.23
CA GLN A 150 -5.28 1.56 -14.14
C GLN A 150 -3.86 1.44 -14.69
N VAL A 151 -2.91 2.14 -14.05
CA VAL A 151 -1.47 1.95 -14.29
C VAL A 151 -0.84 1.43 -13.00
N ARG A 152 -0.18 0.28 -13.06
CA ARG A 152 0.42 -0.36 -11.87
C ARG A 152 1.74 -1.04 -12.18
N VAL A 153 2.57 -1.18 -11.17
CA VAL A 153 3.75 -2.05 -11.16
C VAL A 153 3.37 -3.41 -10.60
N ALA A 154 3.78 -4.48 -11.27
CA ALA A 154 3.68 -5.85 -10.80
C ALA A 154 5.05 -6.52 -10.95
N GLY A 155 5.76 -6.72 -9.83
CA GLY A 155 7.17 -7.10 -9.82
C GLY A 155 8.02 -6.10 -10.59
N THR A 156 8.67 -6.57 -11.66
CA THR A 156 9.53 -5.76 -12.54
C THR A 156 8.83 -5.29 -13.83
N ARG A 157 7.50 -5.41 -13.90
CA ARG A 157 6.68 -5.04 -15.06
C ARG A 157 5.80 -3.83 -14.76
N LEU A 158 5.60 -2.98 -15.76
CA LEU A 158 4.57 -1.96 -15.79
C LEU A 158 3.36 -2.48 -16.56
N VAL A 159 2.18 -2.34 -15.96
CA VAL A 159 0.90 -2.75 -16.52
C VAL A 159 0.02 -1.53 -16.70
N ARG A 160 -0.52 -1.36 -17.90
CA ARG A 160 -1.60 -0.41 -18.19
C ARG A 160 -2.84 -1.19 -18.60
N GLN A 161 -3.83 -1.18 -17.73
CA GLN A 161 -5.11 -1.82 -17.94
C GLN A 161 -6.15 -0.80 -18.38
N GLN A 162 -6.94 -1.15 -19.40
CA GLN A 162 -8.11 -0.39 -19.84
C GLN A 162 -9.26 -1.37 -20.04
N GLY A 163 -10.29 -1.28 -19.19
CA GLY A 163 -11.35 -2.27 -19.13
C GLY A 163 -10.82 -3.70 -18.96
N GLY A 164 -11.26 -4.62 -19.81
CA GLY A 164 -10.85 -6.03 -19.80
C GLY A 164 -9.52 -6.33 -20.50
N THR A 165 -8.72 -5.32 -20.86
CA THR A 165 -7.45 -5.51 -21.57
C THR A 165 -6.27 -4.93 -20.79
N ALA A 166 -5.12 -5.60 -20.84
CA ALA A 166 -3.89 -5.14 -20.21
C ALA A 166 -2.73 -5.13 -21.21
N ARG A 167 -1.97 -4.04 -21.23
CA ARG A 167 -0.67 -3.94 -21.90
C ARG A 167 0.42 -4.00 -20.84
N VAL A 168 1.46 -4.78 -21.11
CA VAL A 168 2.52 -5.09 -20.14
C VAL A 168 3.88 -4.88 -20.80
N GLU A 169 4.74 -4.09 -20.17
CA GLU A 169 6.14 -3.93 -20.58
C GLU A 169 7.07 -4.14 -19.37
N PRO A 170 8.30 -4.66 -19.57
CA PRO A 170 9.33 -4.60 -18.53
C PRO A 170 9.68 -3.14 -18.21
N VAL A 171 9.95 -2.84 -16.95
CA VAL A 171 10.49 -1.54 -16.55
C VAL A 171 11.98 -1.53 -16.86
N THR A 172 12.34 -0.92 -18.00
CA THR A 172 13.75 -0.82 -18.43
C THR A 172 14.30 0.60 -18.34
N THR A 173 13.48 1.62 -18.62
CA THR A 173 13.83 3.03 -18.43
C THR A 173 12.58 3.82 -18.02
N LEU A 174 12.76 4.98 -17.40
CA LEU A 174 11.64 5.87 -17.07
C LEU A 174 10.94 6.38 -18.34
N ARG A 175 11.67 6.62 -19.43
CA ARG A 175 11.07 7.02 -20.72
C ARG A 175 10.10 5.97 -21.25
N ARG A 176 10.50 4.70 -21.29
CA ARG A 176 9.66 3.60 -21.82
C ARG A 176 8.43 3.37 -20.95
N ALA A 177 8.60 3.46 -19.63
CA ALA A 177 7.49 3.42 -18.69
C ALA A 177 6.48 4.56 -18.93
N ALA A 178 6.96 5.79 -19.12
CA ALA A 178 6.13 6.95 -19.40
C ALA A 178 5.45 6.88 -20.78
N GLU A 179 6.10 6.32 -21.79
CA GLU A 179 5.47 6.06 -23.09
C GLU A 179 4.25 5.13 -22.94
N LEU A 180 4.38 4.05 -22.15
CA LEU A 180 3.27 3.14 -21.90
C LEU A 180 2.15 3.80 -21.09
N ALA A 181 2.48 4.47 -19.99
CA ALA A 181 1.51 5.00 -19.02
C ALA A 181 0.88 6.34 -19.44
N LEU A 182 1.67 7.22 -20.05
CA LEU A 182 1.30 8.61 -20.33
C LEU A 182 1.17 8.90 -21.84
N GLY A 183 1.77 8.05 -22.70
CA GLY A 183 1.94 8.37 -24.12
C GLY A 183 2.93 9.51 -24.39
N ARG A 184 3.79 9.85 -23.42
CA ARG A 184 4.75 10.98 -23.49
C ARG A 184 5.90 10.79 -22.49
N ALA A 185 6.83 11.75 -22.46
CA ALA A 185 7.92 11.78 -21.48
C ALA A 185 7.40 11.86 -20.02
N PRO A 186 8.20 11.43 -19.02
CA PRO A 186 7.88 11.60 -17.60
C PRO A 186 7.54 13.04 -17.23
N ASP A 187 6.77 13.22 -16.18
CA ASP A 187 6.21 14.51 -15.79
C ASP A 187 6.67 14.90 -14.38
N ASP A 188 7.51 15.95 -14.30
CA ASP A 188 8.14 16.46 -13.08
C ASP A 188 7.55 17.80 -12.60
N THR A 189 6.46 18.29 -13.20
CA THR A 189 6.01 19.69 -13.01
C THR A 189 5.55 20.01 -11.59
N GLU A 190 5.11 19.01 -10.83
CA GLU A 190 4.59 19.14 -9.47
C GLU A 190 5.38 18.30 -8.46
N ALA A 191 6.64 17.96 -8.78
CA ALA A 191 7.48 17.27 -7.81
C ALA A 191 7.86 18.23 -6.67
N PRO A 192 7.70 17.82 -5.39
CA PRO A 192 8.08 18.67 -4.26
C PRO A 192 9.60 18.80 -4.16
N PRO A 193 10.11 19.85 -3.49
CA PRO A 193 11.55 20.15 -3.45
C PRO A 193 12.43 19.03 -2.88
N ASP A 194 11.89 18.19 -2.00
CA ASP A 194 12.55 17.08 -1.33
C ASP A 194 12.40 15.73 -2.06
N ALA A 195 11.67 15.71 -3.18
CA ALA A 195 11.51 14.52 -4.01
C ALA A 195 12.86 14.03 -4.60
N PRO A 196 12.99 12.72 -4.87
CA PRO A 196 14.14 12.21 -5.63
C PRO A 196 14.17 12.86 -7.02
N ALA A 197 15.34 13.33 -7.48
CA ALA A 197 15.46 13.94 -8.80
C ALA A 197 15.02 12.98 -9.93
N LEU A 198 14.39 13.53 -10.99
CA LEU A 198 14.02 12.78 -12.20
C LEU A 198 15.20 12.01 -12.79
N GLY A 199 16.38 12.65 -12.83
CA GLY A 199 17.60 12.06 -13.36
C GLY A 199 17.57 11.83 -14.87
N ASN A 200 18.42 10.94 -15.36
CA ASN A 200 18.44 10.57 -16.77
C ASN A 200 17.32 9.57 -17.07
N VAL A 201 16.31 9.99 -17.83
CA VAL A 201 15.13 9.17 -18.15
C VAL A 201 15.42 8.00 -19.10
N ASP A 202 16.57 8.03 -19.76
CA ASP A 202 17.06 6.98 -20.66
C ASP A 202 18.06 6.03 -19.98
N GLU A 203 18.41 6.29 -18.72
CA GLU A 203 19.24 5.39 -17.92
C GLU A 203 18.51 4.06 -17.67
N GLU A 204 19.26 2.98 -17.72
CA GLU A 204 18.74 1.65 -17.42
C GLU A 204 18.30 1.58 -15.96
N VAL A 205 17.07 1.16 -15.77
CA VAL A 205 16.46 0.91 -14.47
C VAL A 205 16.64 -0.56 -14.16
N ALA A 206 17.64 -0.87 -13.33
CA ALA A 206 17.81 -2.20 -12.78
C ALA A 206 16.86 -2.39 -11.59
N LEU A 207 15.85 -3.25 -11.76
CA LEU A 207 15.00 -3.70 -10.66
C LEU A 207 15.39 -5.12 -10.27
N ASP A 208 15.78 -5.31 -9.02
CA ASP A 208 15.97 -6.66 -8.50
C ASP A 208 14.60 -7.32 -8.24
N PRO A 209 14.32 -8.53 -8.78
CA PRO A 209 13.02 -9.18 -8.61
C PRO A 209 12.66 -9.50 -7.16
N ALA A 210 13.63 -9.89 -6.33
CA ALA A 210 13.39 -10.19 -4.92
C ALA A 210 13.09 -8.91 -4.12
N ALA A 211 13.81 -7.83 -4.40
CA ALA A 211 13.54 -6.51 -3.84
C ALA A 211 12.17 -5.96 -4.25
N ALA A 212 11.77 -6.14 -5.52
CA ALA A 212 10.44 -5.74 -5.99
C ALA A 212 9.32 -6.55 -5.31
N ALA A 213 9.52 -7.86 -5.15
CA ALA A 213 8.60 -8.72 -4.41
C ALA A 213 8.51 -8.35 -2.93
N PHE A 214 9.64 -8.03 -2.30
CA PHE A 214 9.67 -7.55 -0.92
C PHE A 214 8.94 -6.21 -0.76
N LEU A 215 9.13 -5.25 -1.67
CA LEU A 215 8.42 -3.97 -1.66
C LEU A 215 6.90 -4.17 -1.80
N ALA A 216 6.48 -5.08 -2.69
CA ALA A 216 5.07 -5.44 -2.83
C ALA A 216 4.48 -6.02 -1.54
N ALA A 217 5.21 -6.94 -0.90
CA ALA A 217 4.84 -7.52 0.39
C ALA A 217 4.77 -6.46 1.50
N TRP A 218 5.73 -5.51 1.52
CA TRP A 218 5.71 -4.38 2.45
C TRP A 218 4.45 -3.53 2.31
N TYR A 219 4.05 -3.16 1.07
CA TYR A 219 2.83 -2.39 0.89
C TYR A 219 1.57 -3.19 1.21
N GLY A 220 1.52 -4.49 0.88
CA GLY A 220 0.42 -5.35 1.30
C GLY A 220 0.25 -5.38 2.83
N PHE A 221 1.36 -5.60 3.55
CA PHE A 221 1.41 -5.51 5.01
C PHE A 221 0.95 -4.14 5.51
N ALA A 222 1.54 -3.06 5.01
CA ALA A 222 1.23 -1.69 5.41
C ALA A 222 -0.25 -1.34 5.24
N PHE A 223 -0.84 -1.61 4.07
CA PHE A 223 -2.26 -1.36 3.83
C PHE A 223 -3.15 -2.23 4.73
N SER A 224 -2.78 -3.49 4.98
CA SER A 224 -3.54 -4.36 5.89
C SER A 224 -3.56 -3.83 7.33
N VAL A 225 -2.46 -3.22 7.80
CA VAL A 225 -2.34 -2.63 9.14
C VAL A 225 -3.08 -1.30 9.20
N LEU A 226 -2.81 -0.39 8.26
CA LEU A 226 -3.35 0.97 8.26
C LEU A 226 -4.86 0.98 8.06
N GLU A 227 -5.41 0.12 7.20
CA GLU A 227 -6.87 0.01 7.03
C GLU A 227 -7.54 -0.58 8.27
N ALA A 228 -6.90 -1.51 8.98
CA ALA A 228 -7.40 -2.02 10.25
C ALA A 228 -7.31 -0.97 11.36
N LEU A 229 -6.25 -0.16 11.41
CA LEU A 229 -6.18 0.98 12.33
C LEU A 229 -7.27 2.01 12.02
N ARG A 230 -7.51 2.30 10.73
CA ARG A 230 -8.58 3.20 10.29
C ARG A 230 -9.97 2.70 10.67
N ALA A 231 -10.16 1.38 10.74
CA ALA A 231 -11.41 0.74 11.13
C ALA A 231 -11.76 0.92 12.61
N ASP A 232 -10.76 1.13 13.47
CA ASP A 232 -10.99 1.34 14.90
C ASP A 232 -11.87 2.56 15.15
N ALA A 233 -12.81 2.46 16.09
CA ALA A 233 -13.73 3.54 16.43
C ALA A 233 -13.01 4.82 16.92
N GLU A 234 -11.81 4.69 17.48
CA GLU A 234 -11.00 5.81 17.94
C GLU A 234 -10.24 6.53 16.79
N SER A 235 -10.24 5.99 15.57
CA SER A 235 -9.74 6.68 14.38
C SER A 235 -10.78 7.66 13.82
N THR A 236 -11.07 8.71 14.58
CA THR A 236 -12.06 9.73 14.21
C THR A 236 -11.53 10.67 13.12
N ASP A 237 -12.43 11.34 12.38
CA ASP A 237 -12.09 12.33 11.33
C ASP A 237 -11.06 11.81 10.31
N GLY A 238 -11.06 10.50 10.08
CA GLY A 238 -10.06 9.79 9.30
C GLY A 238 -10.11 10.11 7.80
N GLY A 239 -8.95 10.34 7.21
CA GLY A 239 -8.76 10.27 5.77
C GLY A 239 -8.70 8.83 5.26
N ARG A 240 -8.53 8.66 3.95
CA ARG A 240 -8.34 7.35 3.32
C ARG A 240 -6.86 6.97 3.36
N VAL A 241 -6.57 5.67 3.53
CA VAL A 241 -5.20 5.16 3.37
C VAL A 241 -4.80 5.30 1.90
N GLN A 242 -3.62 5.84 1.65
CA GLN A 242 -3.07 5.92 0.31
C GLN A 242 -1.55 5.90 0.33
N LEU A 243 -0.96 5.53 -0.80
CA LEU A 243 0.46 5.70 -1.01
C LEU A 243 0.73 7.08 -1.61
N TRP A 244 1.52 7.88 -0.91
CA TRP A 244 1.95 9.20 -1.36
C TRP A 244 3.18 9.05 -2.25
N PRO A 245 3.10 9.33 -3.56
CA PRO A 245 4.22 9.14 -4.46
C PRO A 245 5.40 10.08 -4.16
N GLU A 246 5.14 11.19 -3.48
CA GLU A 246 6.14 12.20 -3.10
C GLU A 246 7.15 11.64 -2.10
N HIS A 247 6.66 11.00 -1.03
CA HIS A 247 7.48 10.41 0.01
C HIS A 247 7.63 8.88 -0.12
N PHE A 248 6.88 8.27 -1.04
CA PHE A 248 6.83 6.84 -1.32
C PHE A 248 6.45 5.96 -0.13
N ASP A 249 5.55 6.48 0.71
CA ASP A 249 5.04 5.82 1.90
C ASP A 249 3.52 5.67 1.83
N ALA A 250 2.98 4.67 2.53
CA ALA A 250 1.55 4.50 2.72
C ALA A 250 1.13 5.18 4.03
N SER A 251 0.13 6.05 4.00
CA SER A 251 -0.35 6.71 5.21
C SER A 251 -1.82 7.13 5.13
N PHE A 252 -2.36 7.46 6.29
CA PHE A 252 -3.59 8.22 6.43
C PHE A 252 -3.49 9.14 7.64
N GLU A 253 -4.39 10.10 7.71
CA GLU A 253 -4.52 10.99 8.84
C GLU A 253 -5.78 10.66 9.62
N CYS A 254 -5.74 10.79 10.95
CA CYS A 254 -6.93 10.74 11.78
C CYS A 254 -6.78 11.64 13.01
N LEU A 255 -7.81 11.62 13.85
CA LEU A 255 -8.04 12.50 15.00
C LEU A 255 -8.46 13.94 14.63
N ALA A 256 -9.18 14.56 15.56
CA ALA A 256 -9.80 15.86 15.37
C ALA A 256 -8.78 17.01 15.38
N ASP A 257 -8.68 17.72 14.27
CA ASP A 257 -7.86 18.93 14.14
C ASP A 257 -8.36 20.06 15.05
N ALA A 258 -9.68 20.22 15.18
CA ALA A 258 -10.30 21.23 16.06
C ALA A 258 -9.92 21.07 17.54
N GLN A 259 -9.44 19.89 17.94
CA GLN A 259 -8.98 19.57 19.29
C GLN A 259 -7.45 19.48 19.37
N ARG A 260 -6.77 19.83 18.28
CA ARG A 260 -5.31 19.79 18.13
C ARG A 260 -4.71 18.40 18.33
N ARG A 261 -5.44 17.36 17.94
CA ARG A 261 -5.00 15.95 18.08
C ARG A 261 -4.63 15.30 16.76
N ARG A 262 -4.80 16.00 15.63
CA ARG A 262 -4.55 15.49 14.28
C ARG A 262 -3.14 14.89 14.17
N ALA A 263 -3.06 13.70 13.57
CA ALA A 263 -1.79 13.03 13.32
C ALA A 263 -1.84 12.20 12.04
N THR A 264 -0.67 12.04 11.41
CA THR A 264 -0.46 11.13 10.29
C THR A 264 0.10 9.80 10.82
N PHE A 265 -0.49 8.70 10.37
CA PHE A 265 -0.08 7.33 10.66
C PHE A 265 0.36 6.69 9.36
N GLY A 266 1.60 6.19 9.29
CA GLY A 266 2.14 5.70 8.03
C GLY A 266 3.20 4.62 8.15
N ALA A 267 3.56 4.11 6.98
CA ALA A 267 4.50 3.02 6.76
C ALA A 267 5.35 3.33 5.53
N SER A 268 6.64 3.54 5.75
CA SER A 268 7.62 3.84 4.72
C SER A 268 8.44 2.59 4.38
N PRO A 269 8.71 2.28 3.09
CA PRO A 269 9.69 1.25 2.70
C PRO A 269 11.14 1.68 2.99
N GLY A 270 11.32 2.74 3.79
CA GLY A 270 12.56 3.42 4.06
C GLY A 270 12.80 4.57 3.08
N ASP A 271 13.73 5.44 3.45
CA ASP A 271 14.13 6.64 2.73
C ASP A 271 15.66 6.84 2.83
N ARG A 272 16.14 8.07 2.59
CA ARG A 272 17.57 8.39 2.65
C ARG A 272 18.12 8.37 4.08
N ASP A 273 17.31 8.77 5.05
CA ASP A 273 17.71 8.91 6.46
C ASP A 273 17.42 7.62 7.25
N HIS A 274 16.44 6.85 6.81
CA HIS A 274 16.06 5.54 7.35
C HIS A 274 16.06 4.49 6.24
N PRO A 275 17.18 3.80 5.97
CA PRO A 275 17.28 2.87 4.85
C PRO A 275 16.35 1.67 4.97
N ASP A 276 16.05 1.22 6.19
CA ASP A 276 15.16 0.09 6.47
C ASP A 276 13.69 0.51 6.48
N PRO A 277 12.73 -0.36 6.09
CA PRO A 277 11.30 -0.09 6.23
C PRO A 277 10.90 0.18 7.68
N TYR A 278 9.95 1.10 7.89
CA TYR A 278 9.52 1.52 9.21
C TYR A 278 8.06 1.98 9.23
N LEU A 279 7.44 1.88 10.41
CA LEU A 279 6.16 2.49 10.74
C LEU A 279 6.39 3.82 11.44
N TYR A 280 5.51 4.80 11.27
CA TYR A 280 5.65 6.10 11.92
C TYR A 280 4.32 6.74 12.32
N VAL A 281 4.39 7.61 13.33
CA VAL A 281 3.30 8.53 13.71
C VAL A 281 3.84 9.95 13.81
N THR A 282 3.24 10.90 13.10
CA THR A 282 3.60 12.32 13.15
C THR A 282 2.41 13.18 13.60
N PRO A 283 2.36 13.57 14.90
CA PRO A 283 1.37 14.51 15.38
C PRO A 283 1.59 15.90 14.76
N TRP A 284 0.52 16.53 14.29
CA TRP A 284 0.59 17.89 13.74
C TRP A 284 0.91 18.92 14.82
N TYR A 285 0.52 18.62 16.06
CA TYR A 285 0.72 19.45 17.24
C TYR A 285 1.58 18.71 18.27
N ILE A 286 2.72 18.20 17.83
CA ILE A 286 3.65 17.41 18.63
C ILE A 286 4.10 18.12 19.94
N ASP A 287 4.12 19.45 19.98
CA ASP A 287 4.42 20.21 21.21
C ASP A 287 3.35 20.05 22.31
N ASP A 288 2.15 19.62 21.93
CA ASP A 288 1.05 19.34 22.87
C ASP A 288 1.05 17.86 23.31
N ALA A 289 1.84 17.01 22.66
CA ALA A 289 1.93 15.59 23.00
C ALA A 289 2.80 15.37 24.24
N PRO A 290 2.50 14.36 25.09
CA PRO A 290 3.33 14.04 26.25
C PRO A 290 4.78 13.71 25.87
N ASP A 291 5.73 14.35 26.55
CA ASP A 291 7.16 14.06 26.43
C ASP A 291 7.54 12.90 27.37
N ASP A 292 7.20 11.69 26.94
CA ASP A 292 7.35 10.45 27.72
C ASP A 292 8.25 9.39 27.04
N GLY A 293 8.98 9.81 26.00
CA GLY A 293 9.88 8.94 25.22
C GLY A 293 9.23 8.17 24.08
N ARG A 294 7.90 8.24 23.89
CA ARG A 294 7.23 7.61 22.73
C ARG A 294 7.58 8.26 21.39
N TRP A 295 7.88 9.55 21.39
CA TRP A 295 8.24 10.33 20.21
C TRP A 295 9.74 10.21 19.93
N ASN A 296 10.15 8.99 19.54
CA ASN A 296 11.53 8.55 19.41
C ASN A 296 12.19 8.80 18.04
N ALA A 297 11.47 9.38 17.06
CA ALA A 297 11.99 9.54 15.72
C ALA A 297 13.17 10.51 15.66
N THR A 298 14.17 10.16 14.86
CA THR A 298 15.28 11.05 14.46
C THR A 298 15.05 11.53 13.03
N GLY A 299 15.32 12.79 12.71
CA GLY A 299 15.12 13.34 11.36
C GLY A 299 13.72 13.93 11.12
N PHE A 300 12.70 13.52 11.87
CA PHE A 300 11.40 14.19 11.92
C PHE A 300 10.82 14.16 13.34
N ARG A 301 9.80 14.97 13.60
CA ARG A 301 9.11 15.02 14.88
C ARG A 301 7.99 13.98 14.92
N GLY A 302 8.19 12.88 15.61
CA GLY A 302 7.20 11.81 15.68
C GLY A 302 7.71 10.55 16.38
N ALA A 303 6.98 9.46 16.20
CA ALA A 303 7.37 8.12 16.63
C ALA A 303 7.74 7.28 15.41
N VAL A 304 8.70 6.37 15.58
CA VAL A 304 9.14 5.42 14.56
C VAL A 304 9.27 4.02 15.17
N LEU A 305 8.94 3.00 14.38
CA LEU A 305 9.22 1.59 14.68
C LEU A 305 9.78 0.92 13.42
N ALA A 306 11.07 0.59 13.43
CA ALA A 306 11.72 -0.08 12.30
C ALA A 306 11.22 -1.53 12.14
N LEU A 307 11.24 -2.06 10.92
CA LEU A 307 10.86 -3.45 10.65
C LEU A 307 11.76 -4.46 11.38
N SER A 308 13.05 -4.13 11.56
CA SER A 308 13.99 -4.93 12.35
C SER A 308 13.54 -5.04 13.81
N GLU A 309 13.25 -3.90 14.45
CA GLU A 309 12.70 -3.84 15.81
C GLU A 309 11.34 -4.55 15.92
N LEU A 310 10.46 -4.37 14.94
CA LEU A 310 9.17 -5.06 14.86
C LEU A 310 9.35 -6.58 14.78
N SER A 311 10.38 -7.04 14.07
CA SER A 311 10.71 -8.46 13.94
C SER A 311 11.20 -9.03 15.28
N GLU A 312 12.05 -8.31 15.99
CA GLU A 312 12.52 -8.70 17.32
C GLU A 312 11.36 -8.74 18.35
N LEU A 313 10.49 -7.73 18.36
CA LEU A 313 9.34 -7.66 19.27
C LEU A 313 8.36 -8.81 19.07
N SER A 314 8.11 -9.20 17.83
CA SER A 314 7.19 -10.31 17.51
C SER A 314 7.81 -11.68 17.83
N GLU A 315 9.13 -11.85 17.75
CA GLU A 315 9.80 -13.08 18.19
C GLU A 315 9.70 -13.30 19.70
N LEU A 316 9.81 -12.22 20.49
CA LEU A 316 9.72 -12.28 21.95
C LEU A 316 8.30 -12.59 22.47
N ALA A 317 7.27 -12.30 21.68
CA ALA A 317 5.87 -12.50 22.07
C ALA A 317 5.37 -13.95 21.88
N ASP A 318 6.22 -14.87 21.40
CA ASP A 318 5.85 -16.25 20.99
C ASP A 318 4.68 -16.30 19.98
N ALA A 319 4.41 -15.15 19.38
CA ALA A 319 3.32 -14.89 18.46
C ALA A 319 3.95 -14.34 17.18
N ALA A 320 3.91 -15.12 16.10
CA ALA A 320 4.45 -14.79 14.78
C ALA A 320 3.78 -13.58 14.10
N ASP A 321 3.09 -12.72 14.85
CA ASP A 321 2.17 -11.71 14.36
C ASP A 321 2.79 -10.29 14.42
N GLN A 322 3.63 -9.99 13.43
CA GLN A 322 4.13 -8.63 13.18
C GLN A 322 3.00 -7.62 12.99
N ARG A 323 1.84 -8.06 12.49
CA ARG A 323 0.69 -7.18 12.24
C ARG A 323 0.05 -6.73 13.55
N ALA A 324 -0.10 -7.63 14.52
CA ALA A 324 -0.57 -7.28 15.86
C ALA A 324 0.38 -6.31 16.58
N ALA A 325 1.70 -6.52 16.50
CA ALA A 325 2.68 -5.61 17.08
C ALA A 325 2.65 -4.22 16.42
N ALA A 326 2.49 -4.15 15.09
CA ALA A 326 2.31 -2.90 14.36
C ALA A 326 1.03 -2.14 14.78
N LEU A 327 -0.09 -2.85 14.92
CA LEU A 327 -1.34 -2.26 15.43
C LEU A 327 -1.19 -1.76 16.87
N ALA A 328 -0.50 -2.51 17.73
CA ALA A 328 -0.23 -2.10 19.11
C ALA A 328 0.61 -0.81 19.17
N PHE A 329 1.64 -0.70 18.33
CA PHE A 329 2.43 0.53 18.18
C PHE A 329 1.55 1.73 17.83
N PHE A 330 0.72 1.60 16.79
CA PHE A 330 -0.13 2.71 16.36
C PHE A 330 -1.21 3.07 17.40
N ARG A 331 -1.86 2.07 18.00
CA ARG A 331 -2.93 2.27 18.98
C ARG A 331 -2.43 2.93 20.25
N ASP A 332 -1.26 2.55 20.76
CA ASP A 332 -0.65 3.20 21.92
C ASP A 332 -0.36 4.69 21.64
N ARG A 333 0.14 5.02 20.45
CA ARG A 333 0.46 6.40 20.07
C ARG A 333 -0.81 7.23 19.85
N ARG A 334 -1.83 6.64 19.21
CA ARG A 334 -3.15 7.26 19.04
C ARG A 334 -3.81 7.52 20.39
N ALA A 335 -3.76 6.57 21.33
CA ALA A 335 -4.38 6.70 22.64
C ALA A 335 -3.79 7.89 23.42
N VAL A 336 -2.46 8.05 23.38
CA VAL A 336 -1.78 9.18 24.02
C VAL A 336 -2.19 10.52 23.41
N LEU A 337 -2.39 10.59 22.10
CA LEU A 337 -2.88 11.80 21.44
C LEU A 337 -4.36 12.08 21.69
N ALA A 338 -5.17 11.04 21.93
CA ALA A 338 -6.59 11.17 22.20
C ALA A 338 -6.88 11.78 23.60
N GLY A 339 -6.00 11.56 24.58
CA GLY A 339 -6.17 12.04 25.96
C GLY A 339 -6.91 11.02 26.83
#